data_AF-A0A4Y7RHH0-F1
#
_entry.id   AF-A0A4Y7RHH0-F1
#
_cell.length_a   1.000
_cell.length_b   1.000
_cell.length_c   1.000
_cell.angle_alpha   90.00
_cell.angle_beta   90.00
_cell.angle_gamma   90.00
#
_symmetry.space_group_name_H-M   'P 1'
#
loop_
_entity.id
_entity.type
_entity.pdbx_description
1 polymer ?
#
loop_
_entity_poly.entity_id
_entity_poly.type
_entity_poly.pdbx_seq_one_letter_code
_entity_poly.pdbx_strand_id
1 'polypeptide(L)'
;MIDQTVFLGLSESIWQGIFGFLSTIIVAGAVGFITIHWLSKQEALNEREGKILNDRITAYLEILDSMARINERTIVLDTELDIRSELDKYGVATLKDRPAVEYPPFLEGREKLQTIVKSLDSFYTNKLHLVGPKSYKQFIYVYLYLSKLDGYYKYLMTTPMPDGTLLDESTTDEILKEFLPKVGMVIDFDMVKMQADFERALVGELYNLRSCSKPPFKNEEEKVRFFYGKFRETLYAVNEIGLFRMLIDIIAEKTGTSFDILCKHFKANEYVVTPFLHDQEVWQ
;
A
#
# COMPACT_ATOMS: atom_id res chain seq x y z
N MET A 1 1.35 25.21 -29.71
CA MET A 1 0.90 26.47 -29.11
C MET A 1 0.78 26.20 -27.63
N ILE A 2 1.77 26.69 -26.89
CA ILE A 2 1.92 26.56 -25.44
C ILE A 2 1.00 27.61 -24.83
N ASP A 3 0.01 27.22 -24.02
CA ASP A 3 -0.24 27.82 -22.70
C ASP A 3 -1.49 27.27 -22.03
N GLN A 4 -1.52 27.41 -20.70
CA GLN A 4 -2.50 26.94 -19.69
C GLN A 4 -2.17 25.53 -19.15
N THR A 5 -1.53 25.33 -18.01
CA THR A 5 -1.27 26.24 -16.87
C THR A 5 -0.06 25.72 -16.09
N VAL A 6 1.10 26.33 -16.32
CA VAL A 6 2.18 26.37 -15.33
C VAL A 6 1.72 27.35 -14.25
N PHE A 7 0.92 26.89 -13.29
CA PHE A 7 0.63 27.67 -12.09
C PHE A 7 1.63 27.24 -11.00
N LEU A 8 2.73 28.01 -10.93
CA LEU A 8 3.82 27.96 -9.93
C LEU A 8 4.99 26.97 -10.13
N GLY A 9 5.12 26.29 -11.27
CA GLY A 9 6.33 25.50 -11.57
C GLY A 9 6.57 24.28 -10.65
N LEU A 10 5.54 23.88 -9.90
CA LEU A 10 5.52 22.65 -9.10
C LEU A 10 4.73 21.58 -9.88
N SER A 11 5.23 20.34 -9.88
CA SER A 11 4.57 19.21 -10.56
C SER A 11 3.17 18.96 -10.02
N GLU A 12 2.30 18.36 -10.82
CA GLU A 12 0.93 17.98 -10.44
C GLU A 12 0.90 17.06 -9.19
N SER A 13 1.98 16.31 -8.95
CA SER A 13 2.22 15.52 -7.74
C SER A 13 2.55 16.35 -6.49
N ILE A 14 3.25 17.48 -6.63
CA ILE A 14 3.46 18.41 -5.52
C ILE A 14 2.13 19.10 -5.19
N TRP A 15 1.29 19.37 -6.18
CA TRP A 15 -0.08 19.82 -5.93
C TRP A 15 -0.91 18.73 -5.25
N GLN A 16 -0.83 17.46 -5.67
CA GLN A 16 -1.52 16.35 -4.98
C GLN A 16 -0.97 16.09 -3.57
N GLY A 17 0.33 16.25 -3.35
CA GLY A 17 0.98 16.14 -2.03
C GLY A 17 0.65 17.32 -1.11
N ILE A 18 0.58 18.54 -1.65
CA ILE A 18 0.08 19.74 -0.94
C ILE A 18 -1.41 19.58 -0.64
N PHE A 19 -2.22 19.05 -1.56
CA PHE A 19 -3.63 18.75 -1.32
C PHE A 19 -3.82 17.58 -0.35
N GLY A 20 -2.95 16.57 -0.34
CA GLY A 20 -2.94 15.47 0.63
C GLY A 20 -2.52 15.92 2.03
N PHE A 21 -1.57 16.85 2.11
CA PHE A 21 -1.17 17.48 3.36
C PHE A 21 -2.25 18.45 3.87
N LEU A 22 -2.84 19.26 2.98
CA LEU A 22 -3.97 20.14 3.29
C LEU A 22 -5.23 19.36 3.63
N SER A 23 -5.53 18.25 2.95
CA SER A 23 -6.66 17.37 3.28
C SER A 23 -6.42 16.75 4.64
N THR A 24 -5.21 16.26 4.94
CA THR A 24 -4.87 15.74 6.27
C THR A 24 -5.02 16.79 7.36
N ILE A 25 -4.62 18.04 7.12
CA ILE A 25 -4.83 19.16 8.05
C ILE A 25 -6.32 19.51 8.18
N ILE A 26 -7.08 19.51 7.08
CA ILE A 26 -8.52 19.75 7.09
C ILE A 26 -9.26 18.61 7.80
N VAL A 27 -8.83 17.36 7.63
CA VAL A 27 -9.36 16.18 8.30
C VAL A 27 -9.01 16.26 9.78
N ALA A 28 -7.74 16.49 10.15
CA ALA A 28 -7.32 16.66 11.53
C ALA A 28 -8.01 17.86 12.20
N GLY A 29 -8.21 18.94 11.46
CA GLY A 29 -8.96 20.12 11.89
C GLY A 29 -10.46 19.84 12.03
N ALA A 30 -11.06 19.06 11.12
CA ALA A 30 -12.46 18.63 11.20
C ALA A 30 -12.65 17.64 12.37
N VAL A 31 -11.70 16.72 12.57
CA VAL A 31 -11.66 15.82 13.72
C VAL A 31 -11.51 16.63 15.00
N GLY A 32 -10.58 17.59 15.07
CA GLY A 32 -10.39 18.46 16.23
C GLY A 32 -11.61 19.32 16.52
N PHE A 33 -12.24 19.89 15.49
CA PHE A 33 -13.47 20.68 15.60
C PHE A 33 -14.65 19.81 16.03
N ILE A 34 -14.82 18.62 15.47
CA ILE A 34 -15.86 17.66 15.88
C ILE A 34 -15.62 17.19 17.32
N THR A 35 -14.37 16.89 17.66
CA THR A 35 -13.96 16.48 19.02
C THR A 35 -14.30 17.60 20.01
N ILE A 36 -13.90 18.85 19.76
CA ILE A 36 -14.19 19.99 20.64
C ILE A 36 -15.69 20.30 20.68
N HIS A 37 -16.36 20.36 19.53
CA HIS A 37 -17.78 20.75 19.47
C HIS A 37 -18.69 19.67 20.04
N TRP A 38 -18.40 18.38 19.85
CA TRP A 38 -19.18 17.28 20.41
C TRP A 38 -18.80 16.95 21.86
N LEU A 39 -17.53 17.04 22.27
CA LEU A 39 -17.17 16.97 23.70
C LEU A 39 -17.86 18.07 24.49
N SER A 40 -17.96 19.29 23.93
CA SER A 40 -18.72 20.39 24.56
C SER A 40 -20.23 20.11 24.65
N LYS A 41 -20.78 19.31 23.73
CA LYS A 41 -22.18 18.87 23.75
C LYS A 41 -22.39 17.65 24.66
N GLN A 42 -21.32 16.98 25.07
CA GLN A 42 -21.28 15.71 25.82
C GLN A 42 -21.23 15.86 27.33
N GLU A 43 -20.83 17.03 27.88
CA GLU A 43 -21.09 17.31 29.30
C GLU A 43 -22.59 17.17 29.65
N ALA A 44 -23.48 17.13 28.65
CA ALA A 44 -24.92 16.97 28.78
C ALA A 44 -25.50 15.56 28.51
N LEU A 45 -24.73 14.54 28.08
CA LEU A 45 -25.25 13.19 27.75
C LEU A 45 -24.47 12.03 28.41
N ASN A 46 -25.18 10.92 28.69
CA ASN A 46 -24.74 9.76 29.47
C ASN A 46 -23.33 9.23 29.14
N GLU A 47 -22.55 8.93 30.19
CA GLU A 47 -21.13 8.47 30.17
C GLU A 47 -20.84 7.32 29.18
N ARG A 48 -21.81 6.42 28.98
CA ARG A 48 -21.68 5.26 28.08
C ARG A 48 -21.67 5.64 26.59
N GLU A 49 -22.50 6.59 26.19
CA GLU A 49 -22.51 7.12 24.81
C GLU A 49 -21.28 8.00 24.57
N GLY A 50 -20.83 8.68 25.64
CA GLY A 50 -19.51 9.29 25.81
C GLY A 50 -18.37 8.42 25.29
N LYS A 51 -18.23 7.26 25.93
CA LYS A 51 -17.15 6.31 25.68
C LYS A 51 -17.16 5.74 24.26
N ILE A 52 -18.33 5.34 23.75
CA ILE A 52 -18.45 4.77 22.40
C ILE A 52 -18.04 5.79 21.33
N LEU A 53 -18.40 7.06 21.49
CA LEU A 53 -18.00 8.11 20.56
C LEU A 53 -16.50 8.35 20.60
N ASN A 54 -15.92 8.42 21.80
CA ASN A 54 -14.48 8.60 21.96
C ASN A 54 -13.70 7.45 21.29
N ASP A 55 -14.09 6.20 21.52
CA ASP A 55 -13.45 5.03 20.91
C ASP A 55 -13.50 5.08 19.36
N ARG A 56 -14.60 5.60 18.79
CA ARG A 56 -14.70 5.82 17.33
C ARG A 56 -13.77 6.90 16.83
N ILE A 57 -13.73 8.06 17.50
CA ILE A 57 -12.83 9.15 17.12
C ILE A 57 -11.38 8.69 17.19
N THR A 58 -11.01 7.96 18.25
CA THR A 58 -9.69 7.35 18.39
C THR A 58 -9.38 6.39 17.24
N ALA A 59 -10.33 5.52 16.86
CA ALA A 59 -10.14 4.61 15.74
C ALA A 59 -9.91 5.36 14.41
N TYR A 60 -10.65 6.44 14.16
CA TYR A 60 -10.44 7.26 12.96
C TYR A 60 -9.08 7.97 12.96
N LEU A 61 -8.64 8.49 14.12
CA LEU A 61 -7.32 9.11 14.27
C LEU A 61 -6.17 8.12 14.03
N GLU A 62 -6.28 6.92 14.58
CA GLU A 62 -5.23 5.89 14.42
C GLU A 62 -5.07 5.40 12.97
N ILE A 63 -6.19 5.24 12.25
CA ILE A 63 -6.12 4.96 10.83
C ILE A 63 -5.45 6.10 10.08
N LEU A 64 -5.83 7.36 10.37
CA LEU A 64 -5.26 8.51 9.68
C LEU A 64 -3.75 8.59 9.90
N ASP A 65 -3.28 8.34 11.12
CA ASP A 65 -1.86 8.26 11.43
C ASP A 65 -1.18 7.14 10.63
N SER A 66 -1.81 5.97 10.53
CA SER A 66 -1.30 4.86 9.72
C SER A 66 -1.22 5.23 8.23
N MET A 67 -2.22 5.92 7.68
CA MET A 67 -2.22 6.39 6.29
C MET A 67 -1.18 7.48 6.06
N ALA A 68 -0.96 8.37 7.03
CA ALA A 68 0.08 9.39 6.95
C ALA A 68 1.48 8.75 6.87
N ARG A 69 1.76 7.72 7.69
CA ARG A 69 3.02 6.96 7.62
C ARG A 69 3.19 6.22 6.29
N ILE A 70 2.10 5.68 5.73
CA ILE A 70 2.12 5.06 4.40
C ILE A 70 2.40 6.13 3.32
N ASN A 71 2.04 7.39 3.57
CA ASN A 71 2.25 8.48 2.63
C ASN A 71 3.58 9.22 2.76
N GLU A 72 4.44 8.87 3.72
CA GLU A 72 5.80 9.42 3.74
C GLU A 72 6.51 9.08 2.42
N ARG A 73 7.38 9.98 1.95
CA ARG A 73 8.10 9.80 0.68
C ARG A 73 9.59 10.03 0.86
N THR A 74 10.37 9.09 0.37
CA THR A 74 11.78 9.27 0.04
C THR A 74 11.86 9.73 -1.41
N ILE A 75 12.57 10.84 -1.66
CA ILE A 75 12.74 11.43 -3.00
C ILE A 75 14.14 11.09 -3.49
N VAL A 76 14.23 10.50 -4.68
CA VAL A 76 15.50 10.13 -5.33
C VAL A 76 15.55 10.71 -6.74
N LEU A 77 16.65 11.37 -7.08
CA LEU A 77 16.85 11.90 -8.43
C LEU A 77 17.19 10.76 -9.40
N ASP A 78 16.36 10.57 -10.43
CA ASP A 78 16.53 9.50 -11.41
C ASP A 78 17.79 9.71 -12.28
N THR A 79 18.14 10.98 -12.50
CA THR A 79 19.24 11.40 -13.38
C THR A 79 20.61 10.89 -12.98
N GLU A 80 20.80 10.52 -11.70
CA GLU A 80 22.10 10.03 -11.18
C GLU A 80 22.17 8.50 -11.06
N LEU A 81 21.02 7.84 -10.90
CA LEU A 81 20.94 6.41 -10.57
C LEU A 81 20.39 5.55 -11.71
N ASP A 82 19.91 6.15 -12.80
CA ASP A 82 19.39 5.48 -13.99
C ASP A 82 18.32 4.41 -13.67
N ILE A 83 17.52 4.68 -12.63
CA ILE A 83 16.59 3.74 -12.00
C ILE A 83 15.55 3.29 -13.02
N ARG A 84 15.01 4.22 -13.81
CA ARG A 84 14.02 3.89 -14.82
C ARG A 84 14.57 2.98 -15.92
N SER A 85 15.80 3.20 -16.35
CA SER A 85 16.44 2.32 -17.33
C SER A 85 16.70 0.93 -16.75
N GLU A 86 17.01 0.84 -15.45
CA GLU A 86 17.11 -0.44 -14.75
C GLU A 86 15.76 -1.19 -14.73
N LEU A 87 14.67 -0.50 -14.38
CA LEU A 87 13.32 -1.07 -14.37
C LEU A 87 12.83 -1.46 -15.78
N ASP A 88 13.15 -0.66 -16.79
CA ASP A 88 12.81 -0.92 -18.20
C ASP A 88 13.44 -2.24 -18.70
N LYS A 89 14.59 -2.70 -18.16
CA LYS A 89 15.20 -4.02 -18.49
C LYS A 89 14.26 -5.18 -18.20
N TYR A 90 13.40 -5.04 -17.19
CA TYR A 90 12.44 -6.05 -16.78
C TYR A 90 11.05 -5.85 -17.41
N GLY A 91 10.89 -4.83 -18.26
CA GLY A 91 9.60 -4.43 -18.81
C GLY A 91 8.68 -3.75 -17.79
N VAL A 92 9.26 -3.18 -16.72
CA VAL A 92 8.50 -2.47 -15.68
C VAL A 92 8.24 -1.03 -16.14
N ALA A 93 6.99 -0.73 -16.42
CA ALA A 93 6.54 0.61 -16.77
C ALA A 93 6.48 1.52 -15.54
N THR A 94 7.12 2.67 -15.65
CA THR A 94 7.07 3.76 -14.66
C THR A 94 6.46 5.02 -15.27
N LEU A 95 6.08 5.99 -14.42
CA LEU A 95 5.67 7.32 -14.87
C LEU A 95 6.93 8.08 -15.37
N LYS A 96 7.06 8.19 -16.70
CA LYS A 96 8.25 8.69 -17.41
C LYS A 96 8.37 10.22 -17.46
N ASP A 97 7.36 10.93 -16.98
CA ASP A 97 7.22 12.38 -17.03
C ASP A 97 7.84 13.11 -15.81
N ARG A 98 8.38 12.37 -14.83
CA ARG A 98 8.90 12.97 -13.58
C ARG A 98 10.43 12.96 -13.53
N PRO A 99 11.11 14.05 -13.12
CA PRO A 99 12.57 14.06 -12.98
C PRO A 99 13.08 13.28 -11.76
N ALA A 100 12.23 13.08 -10.74
CA ALA A 100 12.53 12.29 -9.56
C ALA A 100 11.66 11.04 -9.50
N VAL A 101 12.15 10.03 -8.79
CA VAL A 101 11.40 8.85 -8.39
C VAL A 101 11.13 8.97 -6.89
N GLU A 102 9.89 8.71 -6.50
CA GLU A 102 9.46 8.75 -5.10
C GLU A 102 9.02 7.36 -4.68
N TYR A 103 9.28 6.99 -3.43
CA TYR A 103 8.74 5.77 -2.86
C TYR A 103 8.55 5.88 -1.34
N PRO A 104 7.65 5.08 -0.75
CA PRO A 104 7.46 5.09 0.70
C PRO A 104 8.68 4.56 1.49
N PRO A 105 9.17 5.27 2.53
CA PRO A 105 10.33 4.85 3.34
C PRO A 105 10.14 3.49 4.04
N PHE A 106 8.89 3.06 4.26
CA PHE A 106 8.63 1.75 4.85
C PHE A 106 9.01 0.58 3.94
N LEU A 107 9.34 0.86 2.67
CA LEU A 107 9.84 -0.11 1.69
C LEU A 107 11.37 -0.15 1.63
N GLU A 108 12.08 0.55 2.50
CA GLU A 108 13.55 0.47 2.58
C GLU A 108 14.07 -0.81 3.23
N GLY A 109 13.17 -1.70 3.67
CA GLY A 109 13.53 -3.00 4.20
C GLY A 109 12.36 -3.72 4.86
N ARG A 110 12.59 -5.01 5.12
CA ARG A 110 11.60 -5.92 5.71
C ARG A 110 11.03 -5.42 7.03
N GLU A 111 11.89 -4.98 7.95
CA GLU A 111 11.49 -4.59 9.30
C GLU A 111 10.49 -3.42 9.28
N LYS A 112 10.74 -2.43 8.43
CA LYS A 112 9.85 -1.26 8.29
C LYS A 112 8.50 -1.67 7.69
N LEU A 113 8.50 -2.49 6.64
CA LEU A 113 7.26 -3.02 6.05
C LEU A 113 6.45 -3.82 7.08
N GLN A 114 7.09 -4.73 7.80
CA GLN A 114 6.43 -5.54 8.84
C GLN A 114 5.89 -4.69 9.99
N THR A 115 6.55 -3.57 10.31
CA THR A 115 6.06 -2.64 11.33
C THR A 115 4.72 -2.01 10.92
N ILE A 116 4.61 -1.59 9.66
CA ILE A 116 3.35 -1.09 9.09
C ILE A 116 2.29 -2.19 9.07
N VAL A 117 2.62 -3.39 8.57
CA VAL A 117 1.67 -4.52 8.49
C VAL A 117 1.15 -4.91 9.87
N LYS A 118 2.02 -5.01 10.89
CA LYS A 118 1.62 -5.30 12.28
C LYS A 118 0.68 -4.22 12.85
N SER A 119 0.91 -2.95 12.53
CA SER A 119 0.01 -1.86 12.93
C SER A 119 -1.37 -2.03 12.31
N LEU A 120 -1.41 -2.38 11.03
CA LEU A 120 -2.67 -2.62 10.31
C LEU A 120 -3.37 -3.90 10.79
N ASP A 121 -2.65 -4.98 11.09
CA ASP A 121 -3.20 -6.21 11.68
C ASP A 121 -3.87 -5.93 13.03
N SER A 122 -3.22 -5.13 13.87
CA SER A 122 -3.77 -4.69 15.15
C SER A 122 -5.05 -3.88 14.94
N PHE A 123 -5.05 -2.95 13.99
CA PHE A 123 -6.24 -2.16 13.68
C PHE A 123 -7.37 -3.02 13.11
N TYR A 124 -7.07 -3.89 12.15
CA TYR A 124 -7.99 -4.84 11.52
C TYR A 124 -8.72 -5.67 12.58
N THR A 125 -7.95 -6.22 13.53
CA THR A 125 -8.47 -7.11 14.57
C THR A 125 -9.28 -6.37 15.62
N ASN A 126 -8.79 -5.20 16.07
CA ASN A 126 -9.29 -4.57 17.29
C ASN A 126 -10.28 -3.43 17.03
N LYS A 127 -10.18 -2.71 15.91
CA LYS A 127 -10.80 -1.38 15.74
C LYS A 127 -11.53 -1.17 14.43
N LEU A 128 -11.39 -2.06 13.44
CA LEU A 128 -12.04 -1.94 12.14
C LEU A 128 -13.58 -1.87 12.21
N HIS A 129 -14.20 -2.48 13.23
CA HIS A 129 -15.65 -2.42 13.43
C HIS A 129 -16.14 -1.02 13.88
N LEU A 130 -15.24 -0.15 14.38
CA LEU A 130 -15.57 1.18 14.88
C LEU A 130 -15.72 2.22 13.75
N VAL A 131 -15.24 1.92 12.55
CA VAL A 131 -15.31 2.83 11.40
C VAL A 131 -16.54 2.56 10.54
N GLY A 132 -16.89 3.54 9.71
CA GLY A 132 -18.01 3.46 8.79
C GLY A 132 -17.75 2.52 7.61
N PRO A 133 -18.80 2.13 6.87
CA PRO A 133 -18.72 1.11 5.83
C PRO A 133 -17.82 1.47 4.64
N LYS A 134 -17.68 2.75 4.29
CA LYS A 134 -16.78 3.20 3.22
C LYS A 134 -15.32 3.14 3.69
N SER A 135 -15.02 3.67 4.87
CA SER A 135 -13.69 3.64 5.47
C SER A 135 -13.24 2.20 5.70
N TYR A 136 -14.16 1.33 6.13
CA TYR A 136 -13.93 -0.11 6.24
C TYR A 136 -13.47 -0.71 4.91
N LYS A 137 -14.22 -0.46 3.81
CA LYS A 137 -13.87 -1.02 2.50
C LYS A 137 -12.51 -0.52 2.02
N GLN A 138 -12.22 0.77 2.20
CA GLN A 138 -10.91 1.32 1.81
C GLN A 138 -9.78 0.77 2.69
N PHE A 139 -10.03 0.58 3.99
CA PHE A 139 -9.05 -0.03 4.89
C PHE A 139 -8.72 -1.45 4.44
N ILE A 140 -9.73 -2.27 4.13
CA ILE A 140 -9.53 -3.61 3.60
C ILE A 140 -8.69 -3.60 2.32
N TYR A 141 -8.93 -2.63 1.43
CA TYR A 141 -8.15 -2.51 0.21
C TYR A 141 -6.67 -2.26 0.51
N VAL A 142 -6.35 -1.26 1.32
CA VAL A 142 -4.98 -0.93 1.72
C VAL A 142 -4.33 -2.10 2.48
N TYR A 143 -5.07 -2.71 3.41
CA TYR A 143 -4.61 -3.85 4.21
C TYR A 143 -4.17 -5.00 3.32
N LEU A 144 -5.04 -5.48 2.42
CA LEU A 144 -4.73 -6.58 1.51
C LEU A 144 -3.62 -6.23 0.53
N TYR A 145 -3.56 -4.97 0.08
CA TYR A 145 -2.48 -4.49 -0.78
C TYR A 145 -1.12 -4.60 -0.10
N LEU A 146 -1.01 -4.13 1.15
CA LEU A 146 0.22 -4.20 1.93
C LEU A 146 0.55 -5.64 2.37
N SER A 147 -0.46 -6.46 2.67
CA SER A 147 -0.26 -7.90 2.91
C SER A 147 0.30 -8.62 1.68
N LYS A 148 -0.07 -8.20 0.46
CA LYS A 148 0.50 -8.74 -0.78
C LYS A 148 2.00 -8.40 -0.89
N LEU A 149 2.41 -7.20 -0.50
CA LEU A 149 3.84 -6.83 -0.45
C LEU A 149 4.62 -7.65 0.58
N ASP A 150 4.05 -7.86 1.79
CA ASP A 150 4.63 -8.77 2.79
C ASP A 150 4.71 -10.22 2.30
N GLY A 151 3.86 -10.58 1.33
CA GLY A 151 3.89 -11.87 0.63
C GLY A 151 5.24 -12.20 0.00
N TYR A 152 6.02 -11.20 -0.45
CA TYR A 152 7.36 -11.45 -1.01
C TYR A 152 8.32 -12.02 0.02
N TYR A 153 8.29 -11.53 1.26
CA TYR A 153 9.11 -12.08 2.34
C TYR A 153 8.73 -13.53 2.63
N LYS A 154 7.43 -13.80 2.77
CA LYS A 154 6.92 -15.16 3.00
C LYS A 154 7.31 -16.09 1.86
N TYR A 155 7.23 -15.62 0.62
CA TYR A 155 7.63 -16.37 -0.56
C TYR A 155 9.11 -16.77 -0.51
N LEU A 156 10.02 -15.82 -0.25
CA LEU A 156 11.46 -16.08 -0.18
C LEU A 156 11.83 -17.07 0.94
N MET A 157 11.17 -16.96 2.10
CA MET A 157 11.45 -17.81 3.26
C MET A 157 10.88 -19.24 3.15
N THR A 158 9.90 -19.46 2.27
CA THR A 158 9.18 -20.74 2.18
C THR A 158 9.42 -21.50 0.88
N THR A 159 9.91 -20.83 -0.15
CA THR A 159 10.19 -21.45 -1.45
C THR A 159 11.61 -22.00 -1.46
N PRO A 160 11.81 -23.32 -1.61
CA PRO A 160 13.14 -23.88 -1.71
C PRO A 160 13.81 -23.45 -3.02
N MET A 161 15.13 -23.26 -2.95
CA MET A 161 16.02 -23.06 -4.09
C MET A 161 16.09 -24.35 -4.94
N PRO A 162 16.65 -24.30 -6.16
CA PRO A 162 16.75 -25.47 -7.03
C PRO A 162 17.49 -26.67 -6.43
N ASP A 163 18.36 -26.44 -5.45
CA ASP A 163 19.08 -27.48 -4.70
C ASP A 163 18.29 -28.04 -3.51
N GLY A 164 17.08 -27.54 -3.26
CA GLY A 164 16.19 -27.93 -2.17
C GLY A 164 16.43 -27.19 -0.85
N THR A 165 17.41 -26.28 -0.78
CA THR A 165 17.68 -25.48 0.43
C THR A 165 16.78 -24.26 0.51
N LEU A 166 16.52 -23.77 1.73
CA LEU A 166 15.84 -22.49 1.92
C LEU A 166 16.87 -21.36 2.01
N LEU A 167 16.49 -20.17 1.52
CA LEU A 167 17.26 -18.97 1.77
C LEU A 167 17.32 -18.71 3.28
N ASP A 168 18.50 -18.36 3.77
CA ASP A 168 18.62 -17.87 5.13
C ASP A 168 18.04 -16.46 5.27
N GLU A 169 17.82 -16.06 6.52
CA GLU A 169 17.19 -14.78 6.84
C GLU A 169 18.05 -13.58 6.41
N SER A 170 19.38 -13.68 6.51
CA SER A 170 20.29 -12.59 6.13
C SER A 170 20.24 -12.35 4.62
N THR A 171 20.33 -13.41 3.83
CA THR A 171 20.23 -13.33 2.37
C THR A 171 18.87 -12.80 1.94
N THR A 172 17.79 -13.23 2.60
CA THR A 172 16.44 -12.74 2.34
C THR A 172 16.31 -11.24 2.62
N ASP A 173 16.87 -10.77 3.74
CA ASP A 173 16.83 -9.36 4.11
C ASP A 173 17.63 -8.48 3.13
N GLU A 174 18.76 -8.97 2.62
CA GLU A 174 19.54 -8.29 1.57
C GLU A 174 18.75 -8.19 0.26
N ILE A 175 18.13 -9.28 -0.18
CA ILE A 175 17.27 -9.30 -1.39
C ILE A 175 16.14 -8.27 -1.24
N LEU A 176 15.43 -8.27 -0.11
CA LEU A 176 14.31 -7.36 0.12
C LEU A 176 14.74 -5.90 0.25
N LYS A 177 15.90 -5.63 0.84
CA LYS A 177 16.44 -4.27 0.95
C LYS A 177 16.73 -3.65 -0.42
N GLU A 178 17.09 -4.47 -1.40
CA GLU A 178 17.29 -4.01 -2.78
C GLU A 178 15.97 -3.99 -3.58
N PHE A 179 15.12 -4.99 -3.38
CA PHE A 179 13.90 -5.19 -4.17
C PHE A 179 12.76 -4.24 -3.78
N LEU A 180 12.49 -4.07 -2.48
CA LEU A 180 11.32 -3.33 -1.99
C LEU A 180 11.33 -1.84 -2.39
N PRO A 181 12.46 -1.10 -2.39
CA PRO A 181 12.49 0.27 -2.88
C PRO A 181 12.05 0.35 -4.35
N LYS A 182 12.55 -0.56 -5.20
CA LYS A 182 12.20 -0.64 -6.63
C LYS A 182 10.70 -0.92 -6.83
N VAL A 183 10.12 -1.79 -6.01
CA VAL A 183 8.65 -1.98 -5.98
C VAL A 183 7.95 -0.69 -5.56
N GLY A 184 8.44 -0.02 -4.52
CA GLY A 184 7.92 1.24 -4.01
C GLY A 184 7.82 2.34 -5.06
N MET A 185 8.82 2.43 -5.92
CA MET A 185 8.87 3.37 -7.04
C MET A 185 7.78 3.14 -8.09
N VAL A 186 7.40 1.88 -8.29
CA VAL A 186 6.33 1.49 -9.22
C VAL A 186 4.96 1.79 -8.64
N ILE A 187 4.79 1.53 -7.34
CA ILE A 187 3.48 1.61 -6.67
C ILE A 187 3.21 2.97 -6.00
N ASP A 188 4.12 3.94 -6.10
CA ASP A 188 3.95 5.27 -5.50
C ASP A 188 2.59 5.88 -5.89
N PHE A 189 2.27 5.86 -7.19
CA PHE A 189 1.00 6.38 -7.69
C PHE A 189 -0.22 5.63 -7.12
N ASP A 190 -0.12 4.30 -7.00
CA ASP A 190 -1.17 3.48 -6.40
C ASP A 190 -1.38 3.86 -4.93
N MET A 191 -0.30 4.12 -4.19
CA MET A 191 -0.34 4.57 -2.78
C MET A 191 -0.98 5.93 -2.62
N VAL A 192 -0.61 6.91 -3.46
CA VAL A 192 -1.23 8.25 -3.45
C VAL A 192 -2.74 8.17 -3.74
N LYS A 193 -3.12 7.37 -4.75
CA LYS A 193 -4.54 7.17 -5.09
C LYS A 193 -5.29 6.48 -3.95
N MET A 194 -4.71 5.44 -3.36
CA MET A 194 -5.29 4.73 -2.22
C MET A 194 -5.56 5.66 -1.04
N GLN A 195 -4.59 6.49 -0.68
CA GLN A 195 -4.75 7.46 0.40
C GLN A 195 -5.84 8.48 0.09
N ALA A 196 -5.85 9.07 -1.10
CA ALA A 196 -6.86 10.06 -1.46
C ALA A 196 -8.28 9.47 -1.39
N ASP A 197 -8.46 8.23 -1.85
CA ASP A 197 -9.73 7.51 -1.76
C ASP A 197 -10.10 7.14 -0.32
N PHE A 198 -9.09 6.84 0.50
CA PHE A 198 -9.23 6.57 1.91
C PHE A 198 -9.71 7.81 2.69
N GLU A 199 -9.02 8.95 2.51
CA GLU A 199 -9.36 10.22 3.15
C GLU A 199 -10.75 10.70 2.77
N ARG A 200 -11.12 10.62 1.48
CA ARG A 200 -12.49 10.95 1.03
C ARG A 200 -13.55 10.10 1.71
N ALA A 201 -13.29 8.81 1.88
CA ALA A 201 -14.20 7.91 2.59
C ALA A 201 -14.31 8.30 4.07
N LEU A 202 -13.17 8.59 4.70
CA LEU A 202 -13.09 8.95 6.11
C LEU A 202 -13.80 10.25 6.42
N VAL A 203 -13.52 11.34 5.68
CA VAL A 203 -14.17 12.65 5.88
C VAL A 203 -15.68 12.52 5.82
N GLY A 204 -16.20 11.84 4.79
CA GLY A 204 -17.64 11.67 4.61
C GLY A 204 -18.33 10.90 5.75
N GLU A 205 -17.61 10.00 6.42
CA GLU A 205 -18.14 9.18 7.51
C GLU A 205 -17.92 9.79 8.89
N LEU A 206 -16.83 10.52 9.06
CA LEU A 206 -16.51 11.27 10.27
C LEU A 206 -17.53 12.37 10.53
N TYR A 207 -17.93 13.14 9.50
CA TYR A 207 -18.99 14.15 9.61
C TYR A 207 -20.33 13.57 10.06
N ASN A 208 -20.60 12.31 9.74
CA ASN A 208 -21.86 11.64 10.05
C ASN A 208 -21.74 10.64 11.22
N LEU A 209 -20.55 10.51 11.82
CA LEU A 209 -20.20 9.53 12.86
C LEU A 209 -20.75 8.12 12.58
N ARG A 210 -20.76 7.71 11.31
CA ARG A 210 -21.28 6.39 10.91
C ARG A 210 -20.33 5.31 11.42
N SER A 211 -20.89 4.30 12.06
CA SER A 211 -20.18 3.06 12.44
C SER A 211 -20.79 1.88 11.71
N CYS A 212 -19.98 0.87 11.41
CA CYS A 212 -20.49 -0.42 10.97
C CYS A 212 -21.15 -1.15 12.14
N SER A 213 -22.49 -1.23 12.15
CA SER A 213 -23.19 -2.23 12.98
C SER A 213 -23.09 -3.64 12.38
N LYS A 214 -22.80 -3.74 11.08
CA LYS A 214 -22.50 -4.96 10.33
C LYS A 214 -21.36 -4.70 9.35
N PRO A 215 -20.43 -5.65 9.16
CA PRO A 215 -19.36 -5.49 8.19
C PRO A 215 -19.92 -5.36 6.76
N PRO A 216 -19.30 -4.55 5.87
CA PRO A 216 -19.80 -4.32 4.52
C PRO A 216 -19.69 -5.53 3.58
N PHE A 217 -18.83 -6.50 3.91
CA PHE A 217 -18.66 -7.74 3.18
C PHE A 217 -19.36 -8.87 3.93
N LYS A 218 -20.14 -9.67 3.22
CA LYS A 218 -20.89 -10.78 3.82
C LYS A 218 -20.02 -12.01 4.06
N ASN A 219 -18.99 -12.20 3.27
CA ASN A 219 -18.05 -13.30 3.34
C ASN A 219 -16.67 -12.90 2.79
N GLU A 220 -15.68 -13.79 2.92
CA GLU A 220 -14.33 -13.56 2.40
C GLU A 220 -14.28 -13.48 0.87
N GLU A 221 -15.16 -14.21 0.17
CA GLU A 221 -15.20 -14.18 -1.30
C GLU A 221 -15.55 -12.79 -1.85
N GLU A 222 -16.54 -12.11 -1.25
CA GLU A 222 -16.90 -10.72 -1.60
C GLU A 222 -15.74 -9.76 -1.31
N LYS A 223 -15.00 -9.99 -0.21
CA LYS A 223 -13.84 -9.19 0.16
C LYS A 223 -12.71 -9.33 -0.86
N VAL A 224 -12.41 -10.57 -1.26
CA VAL A 224 -11.41 -10.90 -2.27
C VAL A 224 -11.79 -10.34 -3.64
N ARG A 225 -13.06 -10.52 -4.06
CA ARG A 225 -13.57 -9.98 -5.33
C ARG A 225 -13.49 -8.46 -5.39
N PHE A 226 -13.82 -7.79 -4.28
CA PHE A 226 -13.66 -6.34 -4.17
C PHE A 226 -12.20 -5.89 -4.30
N PHE A 227 -11.28 -6.58 -3.61
CA PHE A 227 -9.85 -6.29 -3.70
C PHE A 227 -9.34 -6.45 -5.14
N TYR A 228 -9.56 -7.60 -5.78
CA TYR A 228 -9.06 -7.86 -7.14
C TYR A 228 -9.71 -6.97 -8.20
N GLY A 229 -10.99 -6.63 -8.02
CA GLY A 229 -11.67 -5.69 -8.90
C GLY A 229 -10.99 -4.32 -8.98
N LYS A 230 -10.38 -3.87 -7.87
CA LYS A 230 -9.57 -2.65 -7.81
C LYS A 230 -8.10 -2.87 -8.16
N PHE A 231 -7.51 -3.94 -7.64
CA PHE A 231 -6.08 -4.24 -7.79
C PHE A 231 -5.67 -4.37 -9.26
N ARG A 232 -6.50 -4.98 -10.11
CA ARG A 232 -6.22 -5.11 -11.55
C ARG A 232 -6.01 -3.79 -12.31
N GLU A 233 -6.44 -2.67 -11.74
CA GLU A 233 -6.33 -1.32 -12.32
C GLU A 233 -5.06 -0.58 -11.83
N THR A 234 -4.21 -1.24 -11.05
CA THR A 234 -3.03 -0.63 -10.41
C THR A 234 -1.77 -0.79 -11.26
N LEU A 235 -0.80 0.12 -11.07
CA LEU A 235 0.52 -0.03 -11.69
C LEU A 235 1.24 -1.28 -11.18
N TYR A 236 1.00 -1.70 -9.94
CA TYR A 236 1.48 -3.00 -9.46
C TYR A 236 1.01 -4.10 -10.41
N ALA A 237 -0.30 -4.27 -10.60
CA ALA A 237 -0.85 -5.39 -11.37
C ALA A 237 -0.33 -5.41 -12.81
N VAL A 238 -0.20 -4.24 -13.44
CA VAL A 238 0.36 -4.12 -14.79
C VAL A 238 1.83 -4.57 -14.85
N ASN A 239 2.59 -4.32 -13.79
CA ASN A 239 4.03 -4.59 -13.73
C ASN A 239 4.40 -5.90 -13.03
N GLU A 240 3.42 -6.70 -12.59
CA GLU A 240 3.66 -7.85 -11.72
C GLU A 240 4.66 -8.86 -12.31
N ILE A 241 4.58 -9.14 -13.60
CA ILE A 241 5.52 -10.02 -14.31
C ILE A 241 6.94 -9.42 -14.32
N GLY A 242 7.06 -8.12 -14.58
CA GLY A 242 8.36 -7.43 -14.59
C GLY A 242 8.98 -7.36 -13.20
N LEU A 243 8.17 -7.04 -12.17
CA LEU A 243 8.59 -7.07 -10.77
C LEU A 243 9.07 -8.46 -10.36
N PHE A 244 8.37 -9.51 -10.80
CA PHE A 244 8.79 -10.88 -10.49
C PHE A 244 10.10 -11.26 -11.18
N ARG A 245 10.30 -10.87 -12.44
CA ARG A 245 11.59 -11.06 -13.13
C ARG A 245 12.73 -10.34 -12.44
N MET A 246 12.49 -9.10 -12.00
CA MET A 246 13.46 -8.32 -11.23
C MET A 246 13.81 -9.02 -9.91
N LEU A 247 12.82 -9.56 -9.19
CA LEU A 247 13.07 -10.36 -7.99
C LEU A 247 13.96 -11.57 -8.28
N ILE A 248 13.69 -12.31 -9.36
CA ILE A 248 14.49 -13.47 -9.76
C ILE A 248 15.93 -13.08 -10.08
N ASP A 249 16.14 -11.95 -10.76
CA ASP A 249 17.49 -11.47 -11.09
C ASP A 249 18.29 -11.10 -9.84
N ILE A 250 17.65 -10.41 -8.88
CA ILE A 250 18.27 -10.10 -7.59
C ILE A 250 18.62 -11.39 -6.83
N ILE A 251 17.73 -12.40 -6.81
CA ILE A 251 18.03 -13.71 -6.20
C ILE A 251 19.23 -14.36 -6.92
N ALA A 252 19.27 -14.31 -8.26
CA ALA A 252 20.36 -14.87 -9.06
C ALA A 252 21.70 -14.24 -8.65
N GLU A 253 21.75 -12.92 -8.51
CA GLU A 253 22.94 -12.19 -8.09
C GLU A 253 23.40 -12.58 -6.68
N LYS A 254 22.48 -12.58 -5.70
CA LYS A 254 22.84 -12.85 -4.29
C LYS A 254 23.21 -14.31 -4.03
N THR A 255 22.64 -15.25 -4.78
CA THR A 255 22.86 -16.68 -4.57
C THR A 255 23.89 -17.28 -5.53
N GLY A 256 24.29 -16.57 -6.58
CA GLY A 256 25.11 -17.10 -7.67
C GLY A 256 24.40 -18.15 -8.55
N THR A 257 23.09 -18.35 -8.36
CA THR A 257 22.30 -19.28 -9.18
C THR A 257 21.93 -18.62 -10.49
N SER A 258 22.03 -19.33 -11.61
CA SER A 258 21.66 -18.79 -12.93
C SER A 258 20.20 -18.33 -12.97
N PHE A 259 19.96 -17.14 -13.53
CA PHE A 259 18.63 -16.58 -13.79
C PHE A 259 17.70 -17.55 -14.53
N ASP A 260 18.21 -18.24 -15.55
CA ASP A 260 17.40 -19.19 -16.35
C ASP A 260 16.95 -20.40 -15.53
N ILE A 261 17.82 -20.88 -14.63
CA ILE A 261 17.50 -21.99 -13.72
C ILE A 261 16.41 -21.54 -12.74
N LEU A 262 16.58 -20.37 -12.13
CA LEU A 262 15.60 -19.81 -11.19
C LEU A 262 14.27 -19.52 -11.88
N CYS A 263 14.28 -18.95 -13.09
CA CYS A 263 13.06 -18.74 -13.88
C CYS A 263 12.31 -20.04 -14.13
N LYS A 264 13.01 -21.12 -14.53
CA LYS A 264 12.38 -22.42 -14.76
C LYS A 264 11.85 -23.03 -13.46
N HIS A 265 12.62 -22.93 -12.38
CA HIS A 265 12.25 -23.46 -11.07
C HIS A 265 11.05 -22.73 -10.47
N PHE A 266 11.06 -21.40 -10.46
CA PHE A 266 9.96 -20.62 -9.91
C PHE A 266 8.72 -20.62 -10.81
N LYS A 267 8.86 -20.75 -12.14
CA LYS A 267 7.71 -21.03 -13.03
C LYS A 267 7.07 -22.39 -12.73
N ALA A 268 7.86 -23.42 -12.43
CA ALA A 268 7.31 -24.70 -11.98
C ALA A 268 6.57 -24.59 -10.63
N ASN A 269 6.85 -23.53 -9.87
CA ASN A 269 6.17 -23.15 -8.63
C ASN A 269 5.18 -21.99 -8.81
N GLU A 270 4.66 -21.75 -10.03
CA GLU A 270 3.74 -20.63 -10.38
C GLU A 270 2.54 -20.49 -9.43
N TYR A 271 2.17 -21.55 -8.72
CA TYR A 271 1.10 -21.57 -7.72
C TYR A 271 1.41 -20.85 -6.40
N VAL A 272 2.66 -20.45 -6.15
CA VAL A 272 3.10 -19.94 -4.83
C VAL A 272 3.10 -18.39 -4.77
N VAL A 273 3.25 -17.69 -5.89
CA VAL A 273 3.43 -16.21 -5.93
C VAL A 273 2.11 -15.47 -6.14
N THR A 274 1.18 -16.09 -6.87
CA THR A 274 -0.09 -15.47 -7.26
C THR A 274 -1.24 -16.37 -6.81
N PRO A 275 -1.69 -16.28 -5.55
CA PRO A 275 -2.75 -17.18 -5.09
C PRO A 275 -4.09 -17.00 -5.81
N PHE A 276 -4.26 -16.05 -6.75
CA PHE A 276 -5.56 -15.82 -7.41
C PHE A 276 -5.53 -15.27 -8.86
N LEU A 277 -4.40 -15.24 -9.58
CA LEU A 277 -4.36 -14.64 -10.94
C LEU A 277 -4.47 -15.60 -12.13
N HIS A 278 -4.53 -16.92 -11.92
CA HIS A 278 -4.42 -17.86 -13.04
C HIS A 278 -5.69 -18.57 -13.51
N ASP A 279 -6.88 -18.10 -13.13
CA ASP A 279 -8.09 -18.76 -13.59
C ASP A 279 -8.69 -18.25 -14.91
N GLN A 280 -8.24 -17.13 -15.54
CA GLN A 280 -8.93 -16.70 -16.79
C GLN A 280 -8.15 -16.18 -18.00
N GLU A 281 -6.96 -15.55 -17.97
CA GLU A 281 -6.52 -14.83 -19.19
C GLU A 281 -5.01 -14.80 -19.48
N VAL A 282 -4.36 -15.95 -19.72
CA VAL A 282 -3.11 -16.02 -20.54
C VAL A 282 -3.02 -17.32 -21.36
N TRP A 283 -4.17 -17.85 -21.80
CA TRP A 283 -4.24 -18.84 -22.87
C TRP A 283 -5.11 -18.30 -24.01
N GLN A 284 -4.64 -17.25 -24.68
CA GLN A 284 -4.99 -16.93 -26.07
C GLN A 284 -3.76 -16.35 -26.78
#